data_AF-A0A6V7P9P4-F1
#
_entry.id   AF-A0A6V7P9P4-F1
#
_cell.length_a   1.000
_cell.length_b   1.000
_cell.length_c   1.000
_cell.angle_alpha   90.00
_cell.angle_beta   90.00
_cell.angle_gamma   90.00
#
_symmetry.space_group_name_H-M   'P 1'
#
loop_
_entity.id
_entity.type
_entity.pdbx_description
1 polymer ?
#
loop_
_entity_poly.entity_id
_entity_poly.type
_entity_poly.pdbx_seq_one_letter_code
_entity_poly.pdbx_strand_id
1 'polypeptide(L)'
;MELRQQRFQQTKLDTIEKMEPMEKKDAEISGVIVPPPPAVAAGGATPTDAESEVEDYERQARELKAGLHPLKHKFVFWYTRRAPGVRSQTSYEDNIKTLVDFSTVEGFWVCYCHLARPSSLPSPTDLHLFKEGIRPLWEDAANCNGGKWIIRFKKIVSGRFWEDLVSIWVLSAIEVLLMLLASCLTT
;
A
#
# COMPACT_ATOMS: atom_id res chain seq x y z
N MET A 1 -30.89 7.61 16.05
CA MET A 1 -29.42 7.62 16.19
C MET A 1 -28.71 7.17 14.91
N GLU A 2 -29.22 6.16 14.20
CA GLU A 2 -28.66 5.65 12.93
C GLU A 2 -28.56 6.69 11.80
N LEU A 3 -29.56 7.57 11.64
CA LEU A 3 -29.52 8.64 10.63
C LEU A 3 -28.36 9.62 10.82
N ARG A 4 -27.95 9.88 12.07
CA ARG A 4 -26.81 10.77 12.38
C ARG A 4 -25.48 10.08 12.05
N GLN A 5 -25.43 8.76 12.22
CA GLN A 5 -24.28 7.94 11.91
C GLN A 5 -24.12 7.75 10.39
N GLN A 6 -25.22 7.53 9.67
CA GLN A 6 -25.23 7.50 8.21
C GLN A 6 -24.81 8.84 7.60
N ARG A 7 -25.31 9.95 8.15
CA ARG A 7 -24.92 11.30 7.70
C ARG A 7 -23.45 11.58 7.96
N PHE A 8 -22.89 11.12 9.09
CA PHE A 8 -21.46 11.25 9.39
C PHE A 8 -20.58 10.41 8.44
N GLN A 9 -21.01 9.20 8.08
CA GLN A 9 -20.30 8.34 7.15
C GLN A 9 -20.34 8.89 5.71
N GLN A 10 -21.49 9.41 5.28
CA GLN A 10 -21.63 10.05 3.98
C GLN A 10 -20.74 11.30 3.90
N THR A 11 -20.72 12.12 4.95
CA THR A 11 -19.86 13.31 5.02
C THR A 11 -18.38 12.94 4.94
N LYS A 12 -17.96 11.82 5.54
CA LYS A 12 -16.58 11.32 5.44
C LYS A 12 -16.23 10.84 4.03
N LEU A 13 -17.13 10.13 3.35
CA LEU A 13 -16.93 9.65 1.98
C LEU A 13 -16.85 10.82 1.00
N ASP A 14 -17.72 11.81 1.15
CA ASP A 14 -17.71 13.03 0.32
C ASP A 14 -16.47 13.92 0.59
N THR A 15 -15.86 13.79 1.77
CA THR A 15 -14.58 14.46 2.10
C THR A 15 -13.41 13.76 1.43
N ILE A 16 -13.45 12.43 1.32
CA ILE A 16 -12.42 11.64 0.65
C ILE A 16 -12.44 11.89 -0.86
N GLU A 17 -13.61 12.03 -1.48
CA GLU A 17 -13.75 12.38 -2.90
C GLU A 17 -13.29 13.82 -3.23
N LYS A 18 -13.12 14.68 -2.22
CA LYS A 18 -12.69 16.09 -2.37
C LYS A 18 -11.23 16.35 -2.03
N MET A 19 -10.46 15.32 -1.69
CA MET A 19 -9.02 15.46 -1.48
C MET A 19 -8.31 15.55 -2.85
N GLU A 20 -8.04 16.77 -3.30
CA GLU A 20 -7.09 17.00 -4.39
C GLU A 20 -5.66 16.55 -3.98
N PRO A 21 -4.79 16.17 -4.93
CA PRO A 21 -3.47 15.64 -4.62
C PRO A 21 -2.63 16.68 -3.88
N MET A 22 -2.17 16.31 -2.68
CA MET A 22 -1.34 17.17 -1.84
C MET A 22 0.01 17.43 -2.51
N GLU A 23 0.25 18.68 -2.91
CA GLU A 23 1.51 19.13 -3.48
C GLU A 23 2.64 18.97 -2.44
N LYS A 24 3.67 18.21 -2.80
CA LYS A 24 4.80 17.87 -1.92
C LYS A 24 5.64 19.12 -1.66
N LYS A 25 5.72 19.56 -0.40
CA LYS A 25 6.65 20.60 0.02
C LYS A 25 7.95 19.94 0.48
N ASP A 26 9.03 20.20 -0.22
CA ASP A 26 10.34 19.61 0.06
C ASP A 26 10.86 20.06 1.43
N ALA A 27 11.03 19.09 2.33
CA ALA A 27 11.69 19.29 3.62
C ALA A 27 13.17 18.95 3.45
N GLU A 28 14.01 19.97 3.48
CA GLU A 28 15.46 19.83 3.52
C GLU A 28 15.91 19.56 4.97
N ILE A 29 16.33 18.32 5.26
CA ILE A 29 16.96 17.97 6.54
C ILE A 29 18.29 17.26 6.22
N SER A 30 19.36 17.82 6.75
CA SER A 30 20.75 17.41 6.53
C SER A 30 21.15 16.29 7.50
N GLY A 31 21.77 15.22 6.99
CA GLY A 31 22.60 14.32 7.77
C GLY A 31 22.19 12.85 7.84
N VAL A 32 21.92 12.19 6.71
CA VAL A 32 21.89 10.72 6.64
C VAL A 32 22.89 10.23 5.58
N ILE A 33 23.77 9.31 5.97
CA ILE A 33 24.77 8.67 5.10
C ILE A 33 24.02 7.77 4.13
N VAL A 34 24.03 8.13 2.85
CA VAL A 34 23.43 7.34 1.76
C VAL A 34 24.43 6.23 1.37
N PRO A 35 24.06 4.94 1.39
CA PRO A 35 24.92 3.90 0.86
C PRO A 35 25.07 4.09 -0.66
N PRO A 36 26.25 3.86 -1.26
CA PRO A 36 26.43 3.97 -2.71
C PRO A 36 25.61 2.91 -3.46
N PRO A 37 25.16 3.17 -4.71
CA PRO A 37 24.45 2.18 -5.51
C PRO A 37 25.34 0.95 -5.70
N PRO A 38 24.79 -0.28 -5.60
CA PRO A 38 25.54 -1.48 -5.91
C PRO A 38 25.99 -1.39 -7.37
N ALA A 39 27.30 -1.45 -7.58
CA ALA A 39 27.89 -1.45 -8.91
C ALA A 39 27.20 -2.51 -9.76
N VAL A 40 26.66 -2.08 -10.91
CA VAL A 40 25.94 -2.87 -11.91
C VAL A 40 26.56 -4.25 -12.05
N ALA A 41 25.96 -5.24 -11.37
CA ALA A 41 26.31 -6.63 -11.53
C ALA A 41 25.72 -7.07 -12.88
N ALA A 42 26.56 -7.03 -13.91
CA ALA A 42 26.24 -7.52 -15.24
C ALA A 42 25.80 -8.99 -15.16
N GLY A 43 24.50 -9.24 -15.31
CA GLY A 43 23.94 -10.58 -15.24
C GLY A 43 22.46 -10.64 -15.61
N GLY A 44 22.14 -10.42 -16.89
CA GLY A 44 20.94 -10.98 -17.52
C GLY A 44 19.57 -10.36 -17.21
N ALA A 45 19.46 -9.03 -17.05
CA ALA A 45 18.17 -8.34 -16.98
C ALA A 45 17.74 -7.84 -18.37
N THR A 46 16.44 -7.91 -18.68
CA THR A 46 15.90 -7.22 -19.86
C THR A 46 16.00 -5.69 -19.67
N PRO A 47 16.14 -4.88 -20.75
CA PRO A 47 16.42 -3.45 -20.62
C PRO A 47 15.38 -2.68 -19.78
N THR A 48 14.12 -3.12 -19.81
CA THR A 48 13.00 -2.53 -19.08
C THR A 48 13.03 -2.76 -17.57
N ASP A 49 13.57 -3.89 -17.10
CA ASP A 49 13.57 -4.20 -15.66
C ASP A 49 14.65 -3.40 -14.93
N ALA A 50 15.81 -3.22 -15.57
CA ALA A 50 16.95 -2.51 -14.99
C ALA A 50 16.66 -1.00 -14.78
N GLU A 51 15.91 -0.37 -15.67
CA GLU A 51 15.52 1.05 -15.54
C GLU A 51 14.61 1.26 -14.33
N SER A 52 13.63 0.36 -14.12
CA SER A 52 12.70 0.43 -12.98
C SER A 52 13.38 0.25 -11.62
N GLU A 53 14.43 -0.57 -11.54
CA GLU A 53 15.19 -0.79 -10.31
C GLU A 53 16.05 0.41 -9.92
N VAL A 54 16.60 1.13 -10.90
CA VAL A 54 17.37 2.36 -10.65
C VAL A 54 16.46 3.47 -10.13
N GLU A 55 15.29 3.66 -10.73
CA GLU A 55 14.29 4.63 -10.27
C GLU A 55 13.80 4.32 -8.84
N ASP A 56 13.55 3.03 -8.54
CA ASP A 56 13.19 2.56 -7.21
C ASP A 56 14.28 2.88 -6.18
N TYR A 57 15.55 2.68 -6.54
CA TYR A 57 16.69 2.97 -5.68
C TYR A 57 16.86 4.47 -5.43
N GLU A 58 16.81 5.31 -6.46
CA GLU A 58 16.89 6.76 -6.31
C GLU A 58 15.75 7.34 -5.48
N ARG A 59 14.54 6.77 -5.60
CA ARG A 59 13.42 7.10 -4.72
C ARG A 59 13.72 6.74 -3.27
N GLN A 60 14.14 5.49 -3.01
CA GLN A 60 14.47 5.02 -1.66
C GLN A 60 15.55 5.89 -1.03
N ALA A 61 16.60 6.26 -1.78
CA ALA A 61 17.67 7.13 -1.31
C ALA A 61 17.16 8.54 -0.92
N ARG A 62 16.26 9.12 -1.71
CA ARG A 62 15.62 10.42 -1.40
C ARG A 62 14.76 10.34 -0.14
N GLU A 63 13.97 9.28 -0.01
CA GLU A 63 13.09 9.06 1.15
C GLU A 63 13.90 8.81 2.43
N LEU A 64 15.00 8.04 2.36
CA LEU A 64 15.95 7.88 3.46
C LEU A 64 16.62 9.20 3.84
N LYS A 65 16.99 10.02 2.86
CA LYS A 65 17.56 11.36 3.11
C LYS A 65 16.55 12.27 3.84
N ALA A 66 15.26 12.09 3.60
CA ALA A 66 14.19 12.78 4.31
C ALA A 66 13.88 12.20 5.70
N GLY A 67 14.61 11.16 6.15
CA GLY A 67 14.38 10.49 7.43
C GLY A 67 13.15 9.59 7.44
N LEU A 68 12.65 9.18 6.28
CA LEU A 68 11.53 8.26 6.13
C LEU A 68 12.05 6.83 5.96
N HIS A 69 11.16 5.85 6.19
CA HIS A 69 11.46 4.44 6.01
C HIS A 69 10.85 3.96 4.69
N PRO A 70 11.62 3.92 3.59
CA PRO A 70 11.08 3.52 2.30
C PRO A 70 10.86 2.01 2.24
N LEU A 71 9.79 1.63 1.54
CA LEU A 71 9.48 0.25 1.22
C LEU A 71 10.23 -0.17 -0.04
N LYS A 72 10.53 -1.46 -0.16
CA LYS A 72 11.18 -2.02 -1.35
C LYS A 72 10.40 -1.70 -2.63
N HIS A 73 9.08 -1.75 -2.56
CA HIS A 73 8.19 -1.44 -3.67
C HIS A 73 7.13 -0.44 -3.23
N LYS A 74 6.62 0.33 -4.19
CA LYS A 74 5.46 1.17 -4.00
C LYS A 74 4.20 0.31 -3.98
N PHE A 75 3.29 0.63 -3.06
CA PHE A 75 2.04 -0.09 -2.88
C PHE A 75 0.85 0.83 -3.08
N VAL A 76 -0.28 0.25 -3.49
CA VAL A 76 -1.54 0.94 -3.76
C VAL A 76 -2.66 0.22 -3.05
N PHE A 77 -3.44 0.97 -2.28
CA PHE A 77 -4.71 0.52 -1.76
C PHE A 77 -5.78 0.61 -2.84
N TRP A 78 -6.49 -0.48 -3.03
CA TRP A 78 -7.68 -0.55 -3.87
C TRP A 78 -8.89 -0.90 -3.03
N TYR A 79 -10.04 -0.46 -3.48
CA TYR A 79 -11.31 -0.71 -2.84
C TYR A 79 -12.32 -1.17 -3.87
N THR A 80 -13.07 -2.21 -3.52
CA THR A 80 -14.17 -2.73 -4.33
C THR A 80 -15.45 -2.69 -3.52
N ARG A 81 -16.48 -2.03 -4.04
CA ARG A 81 -17.84 -2.08 -3.49
C ARG A 81 -18.76 -2.79 -4.46
N ARG A 82 -19.42 -3.85 -4.00
CA ARG A 82 -20.43 -4.51 -4.84
C ARG A 82 -21.81 -4.03 -4.42
N ALA A 83 -22.60 -3.54 -5.37
CA ALA A 83 -24.00 -3.25 -5.13
C ALA A 83 -24.76 -4.57 -4.84
N PRO A 84 -25.55 -4.65 -3.76
CA PRO A 84 -26.35 -5.83 -3.49
C PRO A 84 -27.31 -6.10 -4.66
N GLY A 85 -27.21 -7.29 -5.26
CA GLY A 85 -28.14 -7.74 -6.32
C GLY A 85 -27.65 -7.60 -7.76
N VAL A 86 -26.53 -6.89 -8.03
CA VAL A 86 -25.95 -6.78 -9.38
C VAL A 86 -24.80 -7.78 -9.50
N ARG A 87 -24.96 -8.79 -10.36
CA ARG A 87 -23.96 -9.85 -10.63
C ARG A 87 -23.54 -9.84 -12.11
N SER A 88 -23.00 -8.73 -12.62
CA SER A 88 -22.36 -8.71 -13.94
C SER A 88 -20.83 -8.61 -13.81
N GLN A 89 -20.10 -9.27 -14.72
CA GLN A 89 -18.64 -9.27 -14.75
C GLN A 89 -18.08 -7.88 -15.07
N THR A 90 -18.69 -7.18 -16.03
CA THR A 90 -18.35 -5.79 -16.41
C THR A 90 -18.44 -4.85 -15.20
N SER A 91 -19.43 -5.08 -14.34
CA SER A 91 -19.59 -4.32 -13.10
C SER A 91 -18.44 -4.55 -12.10
N TYR A 92 -17.72 -5.66 -12.13
CA TYR A 92 -16.65 -5.91 -11.15
C TYR A 92 -15.44 -5.01 -11.39
N GLU A 93 -14.97 -4.90 -12.64
CA GLU A 93 -13.85 -4.04 -13.02
C GLU A 93 -14.17 -2.57 -12.75
N ASP A 94 -15.37 -2.12 -13.12
CA ASP A 94 -15.83 -0.75 -12.91
C ASP A 94 -15.96 -0.38 -11.41
N ASN A 95 -16.11 -1.39 -10.54
CA ASN A 95 -16.24 -1.19 -9.09
C ASN A 95 -14.90 -1.18 -8.35
N ILE A 96 -13.80 -1.54 -9.01
CA ILE A 96 -12.45 -1.49 -8.45
C ILE A 96 -11.92 -0.06 -8.59
N LYS A 97 -11.65 0.59 -7.46
CA LYS A 97 -11.09 1.95 -7.44
C LYS A 97 -9.78 1.98 -6.68
N THR A 98 -8.81 2.73 -7.19
CA THR A 98 -7.63 3.12 -6.42
C THR A 98 -8.05 4.10 -5.32
N LEU A 99 -7.51 3.92 -4.12
CA LEU A 99 -7.71 4.83 -3.00
C LEU A 99 -6.51 5.74 -2.83
N VAL A 100 -5.34 5.15 -2.56
CA VAL A 100 -4.12 5.88 -2.26
C VAL A 100 -2.91 4.98 -2.48
N ASP A 101 -1.82 5.59 -2.93
CA ASP A 101 -0.52 4.97 -3.09
C ASP A 101 0.48 5.48 -2.04
N PHE A 102 1.41 4.61 -1.65
CA PHE A 102 2.45 4.94 -0.69
C PHE A 102 3.72 4.14 -0.96
N SER A 103 4.87 4.78 -0.73
CA SER A 103 6.20 4.20 -0.89
C SER A 103 6.97 4.09 0.42
N THR A 104 6.44 4.61 1.54
CA THR A 104 7.10 4.62 2.86
C THR A 104 6.20 4.05 3.95
N VAL A 105 6.80 3.60 5.06
CA VAL A 105 6.07 3.13 6.25
C VAL A 105 5.25 4.25 6.87
N GLU A 106 5.77 5.47 6.92
CA GLU A 106 5.05 6.64 7.43
C GLU A 106 3.87 6.98 6.53
N GLY A 107 4.06 6.92 5.20
CA GLY A 107 3.01 7.11 4.22
C GLY A 107 1.89 6.09 4.41
N PHE A 108 2.24 4.83 4.67
CA PHE A 108 1.28 3.79 5.02
C PHE A 108 0.46 4.18 6.26
N TRP A 109 1.09 4.61 7.35
CA TRP A 109 0.37 4.96 8.58
C TRP A 109 -0.55 6.17 8.42
N VAL A 110 -0.11 7.19 7.67
CA VAL A 110 -0.96 8.34 7.32
C VAL A 110 -2.20 7.87 6.56
N CYS A 111 -2.04 7.00 5.57
CA CYS A 111 -3.15 6.43 4.82
C CYS A 111 -4.06 5.58 5.72
N TYR A 112 -3.48 4.70 6.53
CA TYR A 112 -4.19 3.77 7.39
C TYR A 112 -5.05 4.46 8.45
N CYS A 113 -4.57 5.57 9.02
CA CYS A 113 -5.33 6.37 9.99
C CYS A 113 -6.61 6.99 9.39
N HIS A 114 -6.62 7.24 8.08
CA HIS A 114 -7.79 7.79 7.37
C HIS A 114 -8.70 6.69 6.80
N LEU A 115 -8.20 5.46 6.66
CA LEU A 115 -8.99 4.32 6.21
C LEU A 115 -10.04 3.92 7.26
N ALA A 116 -11.25 3.63 6.79
CA ALA A 116 -12.28 3.06 7.64
C ALA A 116 -11.89 1.65 8.08
N ARG A 117 -12.06 1.37 9.38
CA ARG A 117 -11.75 0.03 9.94
C ARG A 117 -12.56 -1.03 9.20
N PRO A 118 -12.00 -2.21 8.90
CA PRO A 118 -12.74 -3.27 8.20
C PRO A 118 -14.05 -3.68 8.87
N SER A 119 -14.13 -3.57 10.20
CA SER A 119 -15.36 -3.84 10.97
C SER A 119 -16.49 -2.84 10.72
N SER A 120 -16.16 -1.64 10.25
CA SER A 120 -17.08 -0.51 10.00
C SER A 120 -17.45 -0.33 8.52
N LEU A 121 -16.80 -1.07 7.61
CA LEU A 121 -17.05 -0.95 6.18
C LEU A 121 -18.43 -1.53 5.79
N PRO A 122 -19.17 -0.88 4.88
CA PRO A 122 -20.44 -1.40 4.38
C PRO A 122 -20.23 -2.73 3.65
N SER A 123 -20.96 -3.78 4.03
CA SER A 123 -20.87 -5.08 3.34
C SER A 123 -21.72 -5.08 2.06
N PRO A 124 -21.28 -5.69 0.95
CA PRO A 124 -19.94 -6.27 0.72
C PRO A 124 -18.93 -5.21 0.23
N THR A 125 -17.84 -5.07 0.98
CA THR A 125 -16.68 -4.25 0.64
C THR A 125 -15.44 -5.13 0.71
N ASP A 126 -14.59 -5.04 -0.30
CA ASP A 126 -13.26 -5.65 -0.32
C ASP A 126 -12.20 -4.53 -0.31
N LEU A 127 -11.19 -4.66 0.55
CA LEU A 127 -9.96 -3.86 0.50
C LEU A 127 -8.84 -4.73 -0.05
N HIS A 128 -8.05 -4.15 -0.95
CA HIS A 128 -6.93 -4.82 -1.57
C HIS A 128 -5.67 -3.96 -1.43
N LEU A 129 -4.54 -4.62 -1.22
CA LEU A 129 -3.23 -3.98 -1.20
C LEU A 129 -2.36 -4.68 -2.25
N PHE A 130 -1.94 -3.95 -3.27
CA PHE A 130 -1.15 -4.47 -4.38
C PHE A 130 0.07 -3.60 -4.61
N LYS A 131 1.12 -4.18 -5.18
CA LYS A 131 2.25 -3.41 -5.71
C LYS A 131 1.74 -2.48 -6.82
N GLU A 132 2.32 -1.28 -6.92
CA GLU A 132 2.03 -0.38 -8.02
C GLU A 132 2.25 -1.07 -9.38
N GLY A 133 1.36 -0.79 -10.33
CA GLY A 133 1.34 -1.43 -11.65
C GLY A 133 0.62 -2.79 -11.69
N ILE A 134 0.34 -3.42 -10.55
CA ILE A 134 -0.43 -4.67 -10.50
C ILE A 134 -1.88 -4.37 -10.13
N ARG A 135 -2.81 -4.72 -11.04
CA ARG A 135 -4.23 -4.57 -10.75
C ARG A 135 -4.74 -5.74 -9.92
N PRO A 136 -5.74 -5.53 -9.03
CA PRO A 136 -6.35 -6.60 -8.22
C PRO A 136 -7.31 -7.48 -9.06
N LEU A 137 -6.88 -7.86 -10.27
CA LEU A 137 -7.59 -8.66 -11.25
C LEU A 137 -6.85 -9.97 -11.45
N TRP A 138 -7.58 -11.07 -11.53
CA TRP A 138 -7.00 -12.40 -11.77
C TRP A 138 -6.46 -12.53 -13.21
N GLU A 139 -6.96 -11.71 -14.13
CA GLU A 139 -6.54 -11.64 -15.54
C GLU A 139 -5.25 -10.87 -15.74
N ASP A 140 -4.80 -10.13 -14.71
CA ASP A 140 -3.53 -9.42 -14.77
C ASP A 140 -2.38 -10.43 -14.93
N ALA A 141 -1.46 -10.13 -15.85
CA ALA A 141 -0.34 -11.02 -16.17
C ALA A 141 0.52 -11.36 -14.94
N ALA A 142 0.58 -10.46 -13.96
CA ALA A 142 1.30 -10.71 -12.71
C ALA A 142 0.57 -11.70 -11.77
N ASN A 143 -0.74 -11.88 -11.94
CA ASN A 143 -1.59 -12.67 -11.04
C ASN A 143 -2.05 -14.00 -11.65
N CYS A 144 -2.03 -14.16 -12.98
CA CYS A 144 -2.67 -15.27 -13.67
C CYS A 144 -2.06 -16.66 -13.36
N ASN A 145 -0.77 -16.71 -13.02
CA ASN A 145 -0.07 -17.94 -12.62
C ASN A 145 0.02 -18.13 -11.10
N GLY A 146 -0.65 -17.26 -10.32
CA GLY A 146 -0.59 -17.26 -8.86
C GLY A 146 -1.69 -18.09 -8.18
N GLY A 147 -1.93 -17.78 -6.91
CA GLY A 147 -3.00 -18.36 -6.11
C GLY A 147 -3.44 -17.39 -5.02
N LYS A 148 -4.67 -17.58 -4.50
CA LYS A 148 -5.23 -16.74 -3.43
C LYS A 148 -5.53 -17.58 -2.20
N TRP A 149 -4.92 -17.22 -1.07
CA TRP A 149 -5.30 -17.74 0.23
C TRP A 149 -6.46 -16.90 0.79
N ILE A 150 -7.54 -17.57 1.20
CA ILE A 150 -8.72 -16.92 1.78
C ILE A 150 -8.91 -17.45 3.19
N ILE A 151 -8.76 -16.55 4.17
CA ILE A 151 -9.07 -16.85 5.57
C ILE A 151 -10.36 -16.12 5.92
N ARG A 152 -11.34 -16.88 6.43
CA ARG A 152 -12.65 -16.32 6.83
C ARG A 152 -12.72 -16.22 8.35
N PHE A 153 -13.01 -15.04 8.84
CA PHE A 153 -13.14 -14.77 10.27
C PHE A 153 -14.59 -14.45 10.65
N LYS A 154 -14.96 -14.71 11.90
CA LYS A 154 -16.18 -14.16 12.49
C LYS A 154 -16.01 -12.65 12.70
N LYS A 155 -17.08 -11.86 12.47
CA LYS A 155 -17.06 -10.38 12.57
C LYS A 155 -16.50 -9.85 13.90
N ILE A 156 -16.68 -10.59 14.99
CA ILE A 156 -16.23 -10.20 16.33
C ILE A 156 -14.69 -10.19 16.43
N VAL A 157 -14.01 -11.14 15.77
CA VAL A 157 -12.55 -11.29 15.87
C VAL A 157 -11.81 -10.65 14.69
N SER A 158 -12.50 -10.39 13.58
CA SER A 158 -11.88 -9.92 12.33
C SER A 158 -11.15 -8.59 12.49
N GLY A 159 -11.61 -7.70 13.37
CA GLY A 159 -10.95 -6.42 13.63
C GLY A 159 -9.55 -6.60 14.23
N ARG A 160 -9.43 -7.44 15.27
CA ARG A 160 -8.16 -7.70 15.94
C ARG A 160 -7.17 -8.43 15.04
N PHE A 161 -7.63 -9.47 14.32
CA PHE A 161 -6.78 -10.17 13.36
C PHE A 161 -6.27 -9.25 12.24
N TRP A 162 -7.09 -8.30 11.78
CA TRP A 162 -6.66 -7.35 10.77
C TRP A 162 -5.55 -6.43 11.29
N GLU A 163 -5.70 -5.90 12.50
CA GLU A 163 -4.68 -5.06 13.15
C GLU A 163 -3.39 -5.85 13.39
N ASP A 164 -3.49 -7.10 13.86
CA ASP A 164 -2.34 -7.99 14.04
C ASP A 164 -1.61 -8.25 12.71
N LEU A 165 -2.34 -8.52 11.62
CA LEU A 165 -1.76 -8.74 10.28
C LEU A 165 -1.06 -7.49 9.74
N VAL A 166 -1.68 -6.32 9.88
CA VAL A 166 -1.09 -5.05 9.46
C VAL A 166 0.19 -4.76 10.24
N SER A 167 0.16 -4.98 11.56
CA SER A 167 1.33 -4.78 12.42
C SER A 167 2.47 -5.71 12.02
N ILE A 168 2.19 -7.01 11.83
CA ILE A 168 3.19 -7.98 11.39
C ILE A 168 3.78 -7.58 10.02
N TRP A 169 2.95 -7.16 9.09
CA TRP A 169 3.40 -6.73 7.76
C TRP A 169 4.34 -5.52 7.85
N VAL A 170 3.97 -4.48 8.59
CA VAL A 170 4.81 -3.29 8.77
C VAL A 170 6.11 -3.61 9.52
N LEU A 171 6.03 -4.40 10.60
CA LEU A 171 7.20 -4.81 11.37
C LEU A 171 8.18 -5.61 10.51
N SER A 172 7.66 -6.52 9.67
CA SER A 172 8.51 -7.28 8.73
C SER A 172 9.23 -6.36 7.73
N ALA A 173 8.60 -5.25 7.31
CA ALA A 173 9.23 -4.28 6.43
C ALA A 173 10.35 -3.49 7.14
N ILE A 174 10.20 -3.23 8.44
CA ILE A 174 11.19 -2.49 9.25
C ILE A 174 12.37 -3.40 9.67
N GLU A 175 12.12 -4.66 10.03
CA GLU A 175 13.18 -5.59 10.46
C GLU A 175 14.20 -5.88 9.35
N VAL A 176 13.75 -5.93 8.08
CA VAL A 176 14.66 -6.04 6.93
C VAL A 176 15.61 -4.83 6.86
N LEU A 177 15.12 -3.63 7.19
CA LEU A 177 15.95 -2.43 7.24
C LEU A 177 16.95 -2.46 8.40
N LEU A 178 16.54 -2.92 9.59
CA LEU A 178 17.43 -3.06 10.75
C LEU A 178 18.52 -4.11 10.51
N MET A 179 18.21 -5.23 9.84
CA MET A 179 19.23 -6.21 9.46
C MET A 179 20.25 -5.64 8.45
N LEU A 180 19.80 -4.86 7.47
CA LEU A 180 20.70 -4.21 6.51
C LEU A 180 21.59 -3.13 7.16
N LEU A 181 21.04 -2.33 8.08
CA LEU A 181 21.82 -1.34 8.83
C LEU A 181 22.83 -2.01 9.78
N ALA A 182 22.45 -3.12 10.43
CA ALA A 182 23.35 -3.88 11.29
C ALA A 182 24.51 -4.51 10.51
N SER A 183 24.27 -5.02 9.29
CA SER A 183 25.34 -5.54 8.43
C SER A 183 26.33 -4.45 7.98
N CYS A 184 25.87 -3.22 7.77
CA CYS A 184 26.72 -2.11 7.33
C CYS A 184 27.65 -1.57 8.44
N LEU A 185 27.28 -1.74 9.72
CA LEU A 185 28.10 -1.35 10.87
C LEU A 185 29.19 -2.38 11.25
N THR A 186 29.15 -3.58 10.66
CA THR A 186 30.08 -4.69 10.97
C THR A 186 31.15 -4.95 9.91
N THR A 187 31.27 -4.09 8.89
CA THR A 187 32.29 -4.18 7.82
C THR A 187 33.15 -2.94 7.74
#